data_AF-Q18J92-F1
#
_entry.id   AF-Q18J92-F1
#
_cell.length_a   1.000
_cell.length_b   1.000
_cell.length_c   1.000
_cell.angle_alpha   90.00
_cell.angle_beta   90.00
_cell.angle_gamma   90.00
#
_symmetry.space_group_name_H-M   'P 1'
#
loop_
_entity.id
_entity.type
_entity.pdbx_description
1 polymer ?
#
loop_
_entity_poly.entity_id
_entity_poly.type
_entity_poly.pdbx_seq_one_letter_code
_entity_poly.pdbx_strand_id
1 'polypeptide(L)'
;MSQRSGRFRVYRVVPSVPHLNLQAVDELTLYTVYESGYETIQESVDTLRTGDLIEATISGDPADDAEAWRLTAIDRIGGVRMDFAVNATLPAVADTCWESGQSEPRCVTLTNQEDTQSNSAPDGGFEPSTDTDSAPPIGACCVQPRAGLPDGAFIPNILTGTLPLESVLQSVPGTDDPAVTALFIDPARPSADNYEIPFGVVLLFTQSDTDLRKRFYQQYDCPTEPDSDIDTRPSFDPYAM
;
A
#
# COMPACT_ATOMS: atom_id res chain seq x y z
N MET A 1 1.60 -7.71 -31.70
CA MET A 1 2.01 -8.61 -30.59
C MET A 1 3.48 -8.46 -30.23
N SER A 2 3.75 -8.19 -28.96
CA SER A 2 5.07 -8.08 -28.33
C SER A 2 5.09 -8.88 -27.03
N GLN A 3 6.28 -9.32 -26.61
CA GLN A 3 6.50 -9.98 -25.32
C GLN A 3 7.39 -9.13 -24.43
N ARG A 4 7.13 -9.15 -23.12
CA ARG A 4 7.94 -8.50 -22.10
C ARG A 4 8.10 -9.44 -20.91
N SER A 5 9.33 -9.58 -20.43
CA SER A 5 9.66 -10.37 -19.25
C SER A 5 10.30 -9.46 -18.21
N GLY A 6 10.02 -9.70 -16.94
CA GLY A 6 10.56 -8.90 -15.86
C GLY A 6 9.89 -9.19 -14.53
N ARG A 7 10.15 -8.31 -13.56
CA ARG A 7 9.53 -8.35 -12.24
C ARG A 7 8.34 -7.40 -12.21
N PHE A 8 7.24 -7.87 -11.66
CA PHE A 8 6.00 -7.10 -11.57
C PHE A 8 5.40 -7.18 -10.18
N ARG A 9 4.87 -6.05 -9.71
CA ARG A 9 4.00 -5.99 -8.55
C ARG A 9 2.56 -6.18 -8.99
N VAL A 10 1.85 -7.08 -8.33
CA VAL A 10 0.44 -7.35 -8.59
C VAL A 10 -0.42 -6.34 -7.83
N TYR A 11 -1.36 -5.75 -8.54
CA TYR A 11 -2.34 -4.80 -8.04
C TYR A 11 -3.73 -5.19 -8.54
N ARG A 12 -4.59 -5.66 -7.64
CA ARG A 12 -5.99 -5.96 -8.01
C ARG A 12 -6.85 -4.71 -7.77
N VAL A 13 -7.36 -4.11 -8.84
CA VAL A 13 -8.01 -2.78 -8.83
C VAL A 13 -9.34 -2.79 -8.09
N VAL A 14 -10.17 -3.81 -8.26
CA VAL A 14 -11.43 -4.05 -7.53
C VAL A 14 -11.88 -5.48 -7.82
N PRO A 15 -12.56 -6.17 -6.88
CA PRO A 15 -13.12 -7.51 -7.14
C PRO A 15 -14.09 -7.57 -8.34
N SER A 16 -14.73 -6.45 -8.69
CA SER A 16 -15.75 -6.39 -9.74
C SER A 16 -15.20 -6.33 -11.17
N VAL A 17 -13.88 -6.16 -11.35
CA VAL A 17 -13.24 -6.09 -12.67
C VAL A 17 -12.30 -7.29 -12.83
N PRO A 18 -12.54 -8.20 -13.81
CA PRO A 18 -11.81 -9.47 -13.92
C PRO A 18 -10.43 -9.31 -14.59
N HIS A 19 -9.66 -8.35 -14.10
CA HIS A 19 -8.32 -8.01 -14.57
C HIS A 19 -7.36 -7.80 -13.41
N LEU A 20 -6.09 -8.07 -13.67
CA LEU A 20 -4.99 -7.75 -12.77
C LEU A 20 -4.18 -6.60 -13.36
N ASN A 21 -3.75 -5.67 -12.54
CA ASN A 21 -2.74 -4.70 -12.94
C ASN A 21 -1.37 -5.19 -12.47
N LEU A 22 -0.39 -5.12 -13.38
CA LEU A 22 0.99 -5.48 -13.14
C LEU A 22 1.85 -4.22 -13.32
N GLN A 23 2.39 -3.71 -12.22
CA GLN A 23 3.34 -2.60 -12.27
C GLN A 23 4.74 -3.17 -12.45
N ALA A 24 5.43 -2.78 -13.53
CA ALA A 24 6.84 -3.13 -13.68
C ALA A 24 7.66 -2.52 -12.53
N VAL A 25 8.58 -3.29 -11.97
CA VAL A 25 9.43 -2.82 -10.85
C VAL A 25 10.53 -1.88 -11.34
N ASP A 26 11.07 -2.15 -12.52
CA ASP A 26 12.21 -1.41 -13.07
C ASP A 26 11.77 -0.25 -14.00
N GLU A 27 10.46 -0.11 -14.24
CA GLU A 27 9.87 0.90 -15.12
C GLU A 27 8.55 1.41 -14.54
N LEU A 28 8.19 2.68 -14.79
CA LEU A 28 6.87 3.23 -14.43
C LEU A 28 5.78 2.83 -15.43
N THR A 29 5.74 1.55 -15.81
CA THR A 29 4.76 1.02 -16.77
C THR A 29 3.79 0.08 -16.07
N LEU A 30 2.50 0.38 -16.21
CA LEU A 30 1.40 -0.45 -15.73
C LEU A 30 0.84 -1.28 -16.89
N TYR A 31 0.64 -2.57 -16.68
CA TYR A 31 0.01 -3.47 -17.64
C TYR A 31 -1.27 -4.03 -17.04
N THR A 32 -2.38 -3.91 -17.77
CA THR A 32 -3.61 -4.62 -17.44
C THR A 32 -3.59 -5.98 -18.12
N VAL A 33 -3.69 -7.07 -17.34
CA VAL A 33 -3.77 -8.44 -17.83
C VAL A 33 -5.11 -9.06 -17.49
N TYR A 34 -5.54 -10.06 -18.26
CA TYR A 34 -6.70 -10.87 -17.90
C TYR A 34 -6.46 -11.62 -16.58
N GLU A 35 -7.49 -11.73 -15.75
CA GLU A 35 -7.46 -12.57 -14.54
C GLU A 35 -7.71 -14.06 -14.86
N SER A 36 -8.34 -14.36 -15.99
CA SER A 36 -8.74 -15.72 -16.35
C SER A 36 -8.54 -16.07 -17.83
N GLY A 37 -8.75 -17.35 -18.17
CA GLY A 37 -8.60 -17.88 -19.53
C GLY A 37 -7.21 -18.44 -19.81
N TYR A 38 -6.46 -18.79 -18.77
CA TYR A 38 -5.16 -19.44 -18.88
C TYR A 38 -5.32 -20.96 -18.87
N GLU A 39 -4.60 -21.67 -19.73
CA GLU A 39 -4.69 -23.14 -19.78
C GLU A 39 -3.85 -23.80 -18.68
N THR A 40 -2.62 -23.32 -18.47
CA THR A 40 -1.64 -23.99 -17.62
C THR A 40 -1.29 -23.23 -16.35
N ILE A 41 -1.50 -21.91 -16.32
CA ILE A 41 -1.09 -21.03 -15.22
C ILE A 41 -2.27 -20.47 -14.41
N GLN A 42 -3.50 -20.88 -14.71
CA GLN A 42 -4.70 -20.30 -14.09
C GLN A 42 -4.67 -20.43 -12.56
N GLU A 43 -4.30 -21.60 -12.04
CA GLU A 43 -4.20 -21.82 -10.60
C GLU A 43 -3.21 -20.84 -9.94
N SER A 44 -2.04 -20.62 -10.56
CA SER A 44 -1.07 -19.63 -10.08
C SER A 44 -1.65 -18.21 -10.09
N VAL A 45 -2.38 -17.84 -11.15
CA VAL A 45 -3.03 -16.53 -11.28
C VAL A 45 -4.14 -16.33 -10.23
N ASP A 46 -4.96 -17.36 -10.00
CA ASP A 46 -6.09 -17.31 -9.04
C ASP A 46 -5.60 -17.03 -7.61
N THR A 47 -4.43 -17.55 -7.25
CA THR A 47 -3.84 -17.32 -5.91
C THR A 47 -3.23 -15.93 -5.72
N LEU A 48 -3.00 -15.16 -6.80
CA LEU A 48 -2.32 -13.86 -6.69
C LEU A 48 -3.11 -12.87 -5.86
N ARG A 49 -2.41 -12.07 -5.06
CA ARG A 49 -2.94 -11.03 -4.19
C ARG A 49 -2.32 -9.69 -4.54
N THR A 50 -3.01 -8.60 -4.17
CA THR A 50 -2.41 -7.26 -4.20
C THR A 50 -1.15 -7.25 -3.32
N GLY A 51 -0.04 -6.77 -3.89
CA GLY A 51 1.26 -6.69 -3.22
C GLY A 51 2.22 -7.85 -3.51
N ASP A 52 1.75 -8.94 -4.14
CA ASP A 52 2.62 -10.03 -4.60
C ASP A 52 3.66 -9.50 -5.59
N LEU A 53 4.89 -10.00 -5.46
CA LEU A 53 5.99 -9.80 -6.40
C LEU A 53 6.14 -11.06 -7.24
N ILE A 54 6.05 -10.89 -8.55
CA ILE A 54 6.16 -12.00 -9.50
C ILE A 54 7.28 -11.75 -10.50
N GLU A 55 7.96 -12.83 -10.90
CA GLU A 55 8.67 -12.88 -12.17
C GLU A 55 7.72 -13.42 -13.22
N ALA A 56 7.51 -12.67 -14.29
CA ALA A 56 6.52 -13.03 -15.29
C ALA A 56 6.96 -12.69 -16.70
N THR A 57 6.29 -13.32 -17.66
CA THR A 57 6.29 -12.89 -19.06
C THR A 57 4.86 -12.56 -19.47
N ILE A 58 4.68 -11.38 -20.04
CA ILE A 58 3.42 -10.91 -20.61
C ILE A 58 3.52 -10.78 -22.11
N SER A 59 2.41 -10.96 -22.79
CA SER A 59 2.26 -10.81 -24.24
C SER A 59 1.01 -10.00 -24.57
N GLY A 60 1.09 -9.11 -25.54
CA GLY A 60 -0.02 -8.22 -25.92
C GLY A 60 0.36 -7.35 -27.11
N ASP A 61 -0.59 -6.59 -27.64
CA ASP A 61 -0.29 -5.60 -28.67
C ASP A 61 -0.13 -4.20 -28.04
N PRO A 62 1.07 -3.59 -28.05
CA PRO A 62 1.26 -2.26 -27.49
C PRO A 62 0.52 -1.16 -28.29
N ALA A 63 0.02 -1.46 -29.49
CA ALA A 63 -0.75 -0.52 -30.31
C ALA A 63 -2.27 -0.67 -30.13
N ASP A 64 -2.75 -1.68 -29.39
CA ASP A 64 -4.17 -1.88 -29.11
C ASP A 64 -4.42 -1.60 -27.62
N ASP A 65 -4.98 -0.43 -27.31
CA ASP A 65 -5.29 0.00 -25.95
C ASP A 65 -6.58 -0.63 -25.39
N ALA A 66 -7.36 -1.30 -26.25
CA ALA A 66 -8.56 -2.01 -25.85
C ALA A 66 -8.29 -3.49 -25.49
N GLU A 67 -7.16 -4.05 -25.96
CA GLU A 67 -6.76 -5.42 -25.66
C GLU A 67 -5.90 -5.50 -24.40
N ALA A 68 -6.36 -6.25 -23.39
CA ALA A 68 -5.55 -6.53 -22.22
C ALA A 68 -4.41 -7.50 -22.56
N TRP A 69 -3.30 -7.37 -21.85
CA TRP A 69 -2.16 -8.26 -21.96
C TRP A 69 -2.50 -9.65 -21.41
N ARG A 70 -1.71 -10.66 -21.77
CA ARG A 70 -1.84 -12.04 -21.26
C ARG A 70 -0.54 -12.48 -20.60
N LEU A 71 -0.64 -13.04 -19.41
CA LEU A 71 0.46 -13.79 -18.80
C LEU A 71 0.74 -15.08 -19.59
N THR A 72 2.02 -15.34 -19.85
CA THR A 72 2.47 -16.58 -20.52
C THR A 72 3.37 -17.43 -19.62
N ALA A 73 3.99 -16.83 -18.62
CA ALA A 73 4.77 -17.48 -17.59
C ALA A 73 4.69 -16.65 -16.30
N ILE A 74 4.69 -17.32 -15.16
CA ILE A 74 4.61 -16.68 -13.85
C ILE A 74 5.31 -17.52 -12.79
N ASP A 75 6.07 -16.86 -11.93
CA ASP A 75 6.59 -17.38 -10.67
C ASP A 75 6.43 -16.32 -9.58
N ARG A 76 5.96 -16.72 -8.39
CA ARG A 76 5.82 -15.81 -7.26
C ARG A 76 7.12 -15.83 -6.46
N ILE A 77 7.81 -14.70 -6.43
CA ILE A 77 9.14 -14.58 -5.83
C ILE A 77 9.15 -13.79 -4.52
N GLY A 78 8.00 -13.27 -4.10
CA GLY A 78 7.84 -12.57 -2.83
C GLY A 78 6.53 -11.78 -2.79
N GLY A 79 6.44 -10.84 -1.86
CA GLY A 79 5.30 -9.95 -1.76
C GLY A 79 5.34 -9.09 -0.51
N VAL A 80 4.53 -8.04 -0.53
CA VAL A 80 4.19 -7.27 0.67
C VAL A 80 2.72 -7.52 0.93
N ARG A 81 2.36 -7.89 2.16
CA ARG A 81 0.96 -7.99 2.52
C ARG A 81 0.34 -6.60 2.51
N MET A 82 -0.68 -6.38 1.68
CA MET A 82 -1.35 -5.10 1.56
C MET A 82 -2.78 -5.18 2.09
N ASP A 83 -3.08 -4.38 3.11
CA ASP A 83 -4.41 -4.28 3.69
C ASP A 83 -4.98 -2.86 3.57
N PHE A 84 -6.30 -2.71 3.59
CA PHE A 84 -6.99 -1.47 3.29
C PHE A 84 -8.05 -1.13 4.35
N ALA A 85 -8.09 0.13 4.76
CA ALA A 85 -9.11 0.70 5.63
C ALA A 85 -9.64 2.00 5.01
N VAL A 86 -10.91 1.99 4.59
CA VAL A 86 -11.58 3.15 4.00
C VAL A 86 -12.67 3.68 4.92
N ASN A 87 -13.08 4.94 4.72
CA ASN A 87 -14.01 5.60 5.64
C ASN A 87 -13.50 5.52 7.09
N ALA A 88 -12.18 5.65 7.25
CA ALA A 88 -11.48 5.39 8.50
C ALA A 88 -10.78 6.65 9.03
N THR A 89 -10.78 6.84 10.35
CA THR A 89 -10.06 7.95 10.96
C THR A 89 -8.55 7.75 10.80
N LEU A 90 -7.84 8.77 10.32
CA LEU A 90 -6.40 8.71 10.15
C LEU A 90 -5.68 8.54 11.51
N PRO A 91 -4.51 7.87 11.53
CA PRO A 91 -3.74 7.72 12.75
C PRO A 91 -3.10 9.06 13.14
N ALA A 92 -2.96 9.33 14.43
CA ALA A 92 -2.44 10.62 14.93
C ALA A 92 -1.03 10.97 14.40
N VAL A 93 -0.20 9.95 14.12
CA VAL A 93 1.12 10.12 13.49
C VAL A 93 1.04 10.71 12.07
N ALA A 94 -0.10 10.62 11.40
CA ALA A 94 -0.29 11.23 10.10
C ALA A 94 -0.37 12.77 10.20
N ASP A 95 -0.92 13.31 11.29
CA ASP A 95 -1.04 14.74 11.53
C ASP A 95 0.33 15.40 11.73
N THR A 96 1.30 14.67 12.31
CA THR A 96 2.67 15.16 12.46
C THR A 96 3.46 15.13 11.15
N CYS A 97 3.00 14.34 10.18
CA CYS A 97 3.62 14.16 8.88
C CYS A 97 3.09 15.13 7.82
N TRP A 98 1.87 15.65 7.99
CA TRP A 98 1.20 16.50 7.00
C TRP A 98 1.41 18.01 7.24
N GLU A 99 1.73 18.75 6.18
CA GLU A 99 1.74 20.22 6.18
C GLU A 99 0.71 20.79 5.19
N SER A 100 0.05 21.90 5.57
CA SER A 100 -0.92 22.55 4.69
C SER A 100 -0.25 23.05 3.40
N GLY A 101 -0.82 22.69 2.24
CA GLY A 101 -0.27 23.04 0.93
C GLY A 101 0.79 22.08 0.39
N GLN A 102 1.08 20.99 1.10
CA GLN A 102 2.02 19.97 0.66
C GLN A 102 1.54 19.28 -0.63
N SER A 103 2.43 19.21 -1.62
CA SER A 103 2.17 18.61 -2.94
C SER A 103 2.93 17.30 -3.19
N GLU A 104 3.86 16.94 -2.31
CA GLU A 104 4.69 15.73 -2.41
C GLU A 104 4.43 14.78 -1.23
N PRO A 105 4.62 13.46 -1.39
CA PRO A 105 4.54 12.53 -0.27
C PRO A 105 5.59 12.83 0.81
N ARG A 106 5.27 12.52 2.06
CA ARG A 106 6.22 12.61 3.19
C ARG A 106 6.07 11.39 4.07
N CYS A 107 7.16 10.97 4.70
CA CYS A 107 7.16 9.86 5.63
C CYS A 107 7.80 10.27 6.96
N VAL A 108 7.31 9.67 8.04
CA VAL A 108 7.91 9.71 9.37
C VAL A 108 8.16 8.27 9.83
N THR A 109 9.28 8.05 10.51
CA THR A 109 9.66 6.73 11.00
C THR A 109 8.82 6.34 12.22
N LEU A 110 8.41 5.08 12.28
CA LEU A 110 7.68 4.50 13.40
C LEU A 110 8.65 3.75 14.30
N THR A 111 8.52 3.95 15.61
CA THR A 111 9.26 3.18 16.62
C THR A 111 8.28 2.45 17.53
N ASN A 112 8.76 1.42 18.25
CA ASN A 112 7.93 0.66 19.20
C ASN A 112 7.53 1.49 20.44
N GLN A 113 8.20 2.61 20.71
CA GLN A 113 7.75 3.52 21.76
C GLN A 113 6.62 4.35 21.16
N GLU A 114 5.44 4.24 21.77
CA GLU A 114 4.33 5.13 21.49
C GLU A 114 4.85 6.58 21.44
N ASP A 115 4.49 7.33 20.40
CA ASP A 115 4.34 8.79 20.51
C ASP A 115 3.17 9.06 21.47
N THR A 116 3.30 8.64 22.74
CA THR A 116 2.49 9.08 23.86
C THR A 116 2.99 10.45 24.28
N GLN A 117 2.72 11.46 23.45
CA GLN A 117 2.62 12.83 23.96
C GLN A 117 1.30 13.46 23.54
N SER A 118 0.27 13.11 24.30
CA SER A 118 -0.85 14.01 24.57
C SER A 118 -1.40 13.73 25.97
N ASN A 119 -0.71 14.25 26.99
CA ASN A 119 -1.26 15.19 27.99
C ASN A 119 -0.49 15.20 29.33
N SER A 120 -0.25 16.44 29.79
CA SER A 120 -0.12 16.88 31.19
C SER A 120 1.20 16.61 31.93
N ALA A 121 1.89 17.70 32.22
CA ALA A 121 2.90 17.80 33.28
C ALA A 121 2.39 17.27 34.62
N PRO A 122 3.31 16.77 35.46
CA PRO A 122 3.44 17.41 36.76
C PRO A 122 4.88 17.78 37.11
N ASP A 123 4.94 18.87 37.84
CA ASP A 123 6.02 19.42 38.66
C ASP A 123 6.91 18.35 39.35
N GLY A 124 8.23 18.56 39.33
CA GLY A 124 9.19 17.78 40.13
C GLY A 124 10.48 17.43 39.40
N GLY A 125 11.56 18.13 39.73
CA GLY A 125 12.86 18.04 39.07
C GLY A 125 13.45 16.62 38.97
N PHE A 126 13.92 16.29 37.77
CA PHE A 126 14.82 15.17 37.50
C PHE A 126 15.86 15.66 36.49
N GLU A 127 17.14 15.47 36.78
CA GLU A 127 18.24 15.85 35.88
C GLU A 127 18.15 15.07 34.56
N PRO A 128 18.45 15.69 33.40
CA PRO A 128 18.32 15.03 32.11
C PRO A 128 19.46 14.01 31.92
N SER A 129 19.14 12.73 32.09
CA SER A 129 19.99 11.64 31.62
C SER A 129 20.03 11.66 30.09
N THR A 130 21.17 12.04 29.51
CA THR A 130 21.42 12.00 28.06
C THR A 130 21.79 10.59 27.59
N ASP A 131 20.86 9.65 27.71
CA ASP A 131 20.90 8.39 26.96
C ASP A 131 19.61 8.32 26.13
N THR A 132 19.66 8.95 24.96
CA THR A 132 18.60 8.83 23.95
C THR A 132 18.81 7.49 23.23
N ASP A 133 18.49 6.39 23.91
CA ASP A 133 18.33 5.08 23.29
C ASP A 133 17.00 5.09 22.53
N SER A 134 16.96 5.83 21.42
CA SER A 134 15.80 5.85 20.52
C SER A 134 15.55 4.42 20.08
N ALA A 135 14.38 3.88 20.44
CA ALA A 135 13.99 2.52 20.07
C ALA A 135 14.21 2.32 18.55
N PRO A 136 14.69 1.13 18.13
CA PRO A 136 14.98 0.90 16.73
C PRO A 136 13.70 1.10 15.89
N PRO A 137 13.86 1.67 14.70
CA PRO A 137 12.73 1.93 13.82
C PRO A 137 12.15 0.59 13.34
N ILE A 138 10.82 0.50 13.32
CA ILE A 138 10.08 -0.72 12.95
C ILE A 138 9.20 -0.55 11.70
N GLY A 139 9.20 0.66 11.14
CA GLY A 139 8.32 1.02 10.05
C GLY A 139 8.33 2.50 9.71
N ALA A 140 7.38 2.90 8.87
CA ALA A 140 7.14 4.29 8.51
C ALA A 140 5.65 4.57 8.34
N CYS A 141 5.22 5.78 8.70
CA CYS A 141 3.93 6.34 8.30
C CYS A 141 4.18 7.34 7.18
N CYS A 142 3.60 7.09 6.01
CA CYS A 142 3.70 7.97 4.85
C CYS A 142 2.34 8.61 4.56
N VAL A 143 2.33 9.93 4.35
CA VAL A 143 1.16 10.69 3.87
C VAL A 143 1.30 10.93 2.38
N GLN A 144 0.19 10.80 1.66
CA GLN A 144 0.11 11.04 0.23
C GLN A 144 -0.94 12.11 -0.08
N PRO A 145 -0.54 13.28 -0.63
CA PRO A 145 -1.48 14.31 -1.07
C PRO A 145 -2.45 13.79 -2.15
N ARG A 146 -3.73 14.17 -2.05
CA ARG A 146 -4.75 13.85 -3.08
C ARG A 146 -4.69 14.77 -4.30
N ALA A 147 -4.26 16.02 -4.12
CA ALA A 147 -4.27 17.02 -5.19
C ALA A 147 -3.34 16.70 -6.37
N GLY A 148 -2.42 15.74 -6.21
CA GLY A 148 -1.54 15.24 -7.28
C GLY A 148 -2.11 14.07 -8.09
N LEU A 149 -3.31 13.56 -7.76
CA LEU A 149 -3.88 12.36 -8.38
C LEU A 149 -4.79 12.72 -9.56
N PRO A 150 -4.62 12.08 -10.73
CA PRO A 150 -5.60 12.17 -11.82
C PRO A 150 -6.96 11.58 -11.38
N ASP A 151 -8.05 12.27 -11.72
CA ASP A 151 -9.43 11.78 -11.73
C ASP A 151 -10.03 11.17 -10.45
N GLY A 152 -9.43 11.37 -9.27
CA GLY A 152 -10.05 11.10 -7.95
C GLY A 152 -10.36 9.63 -7.60
N ALA A 153 -10.31 8.67 -8.53
CA ALA A 153 -10.66 7.28 -8.24
C ALA A 153 -9.66 6.61 -7.27
N PHE A 154 -10.13 6.26 -6.07
CA PHE A 154 -9.24 5.93 -4.94
C PHE A 154 -8.40 4.66 -5.13
N ILE A 155 -8.94 3.52 -5.60
CA ILE A 155 -8.16 2.26 -5.59
C ILE A 155 -7.05 2.20 -6.65
N PRO A 156 -7.25 2.67 -7.90
CA PRO A 156 -6.13 2.92 -8.80
C PRO A 156 -5.12 3.87 -8.15
N ASN A 157 -5.58 4.98 -7.55
CA ASN A 157 -4.74 6.02 -6.96
C ASN A 157 -4.04 5.66 -5.63
N ILE A 158 -4.46 4.62 -4.91
CA ILE A 158 -3.70 4.06 -3.79
C ILE A 158 -2.44 3.36 -4.32
N LEU A 159 -2.57 2.68 -5.46
CA LEU A 159 -1.52 1.85 -6.04
C LEU A 159 -0.68 2.65 -7.06
N THR A 160 -1.24 3.74 -7.60
CA THR A 160 -0.61 4.67 -8.56
C THR A 160 -0.44 6.08 -7.99
N GLY A 161 -0.45 6.19 -6.67
CA GLY A 161 -0.32 7.45 -5.98
C GLY A 161 1.01 8.15 -6.24
N THR A 162 1.17 9.40 -5.78
CA THR A 162 2.46 10.11 -5.91
C THR A 162 3.56 9.49 -5.05
N LEU A 163 3.23 8.62 -4.08
CA LEU A 163 4.21 7.86 -3.32
C LEU A 163 4.90 6.85 -4.25
N PRO A 164 6.24 6.88 -4.40
CA PRO A 164 6.97 5.91 -5.21
C PRO A 164 7.00 4.55 -4.51
N LEU A 165 5.87 3.84 -4.55
CA LEU A 165 5.59 2.64 -3.76
C LEU A 165 6.69 1.61 -3.87
N GLU A 166 7.18 1.28 -5.06
CA GLU A 166 8.24 0.26 -5.17
C GLU A 166 9.53 0.63 -4.46
N SER A 167 9.96 1.89 -4.55
CA SER A 167 11.15 2.36 -3.82
C SER A 167 10.94 2.26 -2.30
N VAL A 168 9.75 2.64 -1.84
CA VAL A 168 9.39 2.70 -0.42
C VAL A 168 9.14 1.30 0.17
N LEU A 169 8.64 0.35 -0.63
CA LEU A 169 8.47 -1.04 -0.23
C LEU A 169 9.81 -1.80 -0.20
N GLN A 170 10.76 -1.46 -1.07
CA GLN A 170 12.10 -2.07 -1.08
C GLN A 170 12.98 -1.57 0.05
N SER A 171 12.79 -0.32 0.48
CA SER A 171 13.53 0.27 1.59
C SER A 171 12.60 1.23 2.35
N VAL A 172 12.08 0.74 3.47
CA VAL A 172 11.13 1.51 4.29
C VAL A 172 11.87 2.72 4.88
N PRO A 173 11.30 3.94 4.75
CA PRO A 173 11.94 5.16 5.20
C PRO A 173 12.37 5.12 6.67
N GLY A 174 13.67 5.22 6.91
CA GLY A 174 14.29 5.24 8.24
C GLY A 174 14.63 3.87 8.83
N THR A 175 14.36 2.76 8.14
CA THR A 175 14.75 1.41 8.59
C THR A 175 15.78 0.72 7.69
N ASP A 176 15.97 1.20 6.45
CA ASP A 176 16.73 0.56 5.36
C ASP A 176 16.26 -0.84 4.93
N ASP A 177 15.46 -1.53 5.76
CA ASP A 177 14.84 -2.82 5.49
C ASP A 177 13.61 -2.74 4.57
N PRO A 178 13.29 -3.79 3.79
CA PRO A 178 12.07 -3.87 2.99
C PRO A 178 10.80 -4.01 3.84
N ALA A 179 9.68 -3.56 3.29
CA ALA A 179 8.37 -3.74 3.90
C ALA A 179 7.93 -5.22 3.82
N VAL A 180 7.38 -5.72 4.92
CA VAL A 180 6.69 -7.03 4.97
C VAL A 180 5.18 -6.84 4.91
N THR A 181 4.68 -5.74 5.48
CA THR A 181 3.26 -5.37 5.45
C THR A 181 3.07 -3.89 5.16
N ALA A 182 1.98 -3.55 4.48
CA ALA A 182 1.52 -2.19 4.21
C ALA A 182 0.01 -2.09 4.52
N LEU A 183 -0.38 -1.11 5.34
CA LEU A 183 -1.78 -0.80 5.64
C LEU A 183 -2.12 0.57 5.05
N PHE A 184 -3.01 0.57 4.06
CA PHE A 184 -3.50 1.76 3.38
C PHE A 184 -4.76 2.26 4.06
N ILE A 185 -4.76 3.53 4.49
CA ILE A 185 -5.85 4.13 5.25
C ILE A 185 -6.32 5.37 4.53
N ASP A 186 -7.63 5.46 4.31
CA ASP A 186 -8.26 6.63 3.72
C ASP A 186 -9.56 7.02 4.45
N PRO A 187 -9.71 8.30 4.79
CA PRO A 187 -10.89 8.81 5.49
C PRO A 187 -12.13 8.91 4.62
N ALA A 188 -11.98 8.92 3.31
CA ALA A 188 -13.07 8.94 2.36
C ALA A 188 -13.58 7.52 2.06
N ARG A 189 -14.84 7.45 1.67
CA ARG A 189 -15.43 6.22 1.12
C ARG A 189 -14.88 5.99 -0.30
N PRO A 190 -14.87 4.74 -0.79
CA PRO A 190 -14.48 4.44 -2.16
C PRO A 190 -15.27 5.23 -3.22
N SER A 191 -16.55 5.50 -2.93
CA SER A 191 -17.47 6.26 -3.79
C SER A 191 -17.58 7.74 -3.42
N ALA A 192 -16.61 8.30 -2.69
CA ALA A 192 -16.66 9.71 -2.31
C ALA A 192 -16.31 10.62 -3.49
N ASP A 193 -17.21 11.53 -3.83
CA ASP A 193 -17.01 12.51 -4.90
C ASP A 193 -16.29 13.79 -4.41
N ASN A 194 -16.07 13.92 -3.10
CA ASN A 194 -15.38 15.04 -2.47
C ASN A 194 -14.56 14.54 -1.27
N TYR A 195 -13.49 15.27 -0.94
CA TYR A 195 -12.55 14.90 0.11
C TYR A 195 -12.43 16.02 1.15
N GLU A 196 -12.78 15.71 2.40
CA GLU A 196 -12.60 16.62 3.53
C GLU A 196 -11.14 16.68 3.99
N ILE A 197 -10.45 15.54 3.91
CA ILE A 197 -9.03 15.43 4.28
C ILE A 197 -8.19 15.31 2.99
N PRO A 198 -7.20 16.21 2.77
CA PRO A 198 -6.51 16.33 1.48
C PRO A 198 -5.43 15.27 1.23
N PHE A 199 -5.36 14.21 2.04
CA PHE A 199 -4.37 13.14 1.91
C PHE A 199 -4.92 11.78 2.37
N GLY A 200 -4.21 10.72 1.97
CA GLY A 200 -4.33 9.36 2.51
C GLY A 200 -3.03 8.92 3.20
N VAL A 201 -3.07 7.76 3.88
CA VAL A 201 -1.94 7.26 4.68
C VAL A 201 -1.55 5.85 4.27
N VAL A 202 -0.26 5.56 4.28
CA VAL A 202 0.29 4.20 4.21
C VAL A 202 1.15 3.96 5.45
N LEU A 203 0.81 2.96 6.24
CA LEU A 203 1.65 2.46 7.32
C LEU A 203 2.45 1.26 6.81
N LEU A 204 3.76 1.32 6.92
CA LEU A 204 4.70 0.31 6.45
C LEU A 204 5.39 -0.30 7.65
N PHE A 205 5.52 -1.62 7.67
CA PHE A 205 6.25 -2.33 8.72
C PHE A 205 7.23 -3.31 8.10
N THR A 206 8.43 -3.36 8.68
CA THR A 206 9.51 -4.28 8.27
C THR A 206 9.39 -5.64 8.93
N GLN A 207 8.47 -5.78 9.90
CA GLN A 207 8.24 -7.01 10.66
C GLN A 207 6.74 -7.25 10.85
N SER A 208 6.32 -8.50 10.66
CA SER A 208 4.93 -8.93 10.81
C SER A 208 4.49 -9.10 12.26
N ASP A 209 5.37 -9.23 13.24
CA ASP A 209 4.95 -9.65 14.59
C ASP A 209 5.05 -8.59 15.66
N THR A 210 5.27 -7.33 15.26
CA THR A 210 5.37 -6.20 16.18
C THR A 210 4.03 -5.84 16.82
N ASP A 211 4.07 -5.44 18.09
CA ASP A 211 2.88 -5.03 18.84
C ASP A 211 2.24 -3.77 18.24
N LEU A 212 3.05 -2.84 17.74
CA LEU A 212 2.55 -1.63 17.07
C LEU A 212 1.75 -1.97 15.81
N ARG A 213 2.25 -2.89 14.96
CA ARG A 213 1.50 -3.33 13.78
C ARG A 213 0.18 -3.96 14.20
N LYS A 214 0.20 -4.90 15.15
CA LYS A 214 -1.00 -5.59 15.64
C LYS A 214 -2.05 -4.59 16.16
N ARG A 215 -1.61 -3.55 16.88
CA ARG A 215 -2.50 -2.49 17.36
C ARG A 215 -3.16 -1.70 16.24
N PHE A 216 -2.40 -1.28 15.22
CA PHE A 216 -2.99 -0.58 14.07
C PHE A 216 -3.95 -1.49 13.31
N TYR A 217 -3.56 -2.73 13.05
CA TYR A 217 -4.42 -3.70 12.36
C TYR A 217 -5.73 -3.93 13.14
N GLN A 218 -5.65 -4.10 14.45
CA GLN A 218 -6.83 -4.21 15.30
C GLN A 218 -7.69 -2.94 15.29
N GLN A 219 -7.07 -1.75 15.32
CA GLN A 219 -7.79 -0.47 15.26
C GLN A 219 -8.60 -0.30 13.97
N TYR A 220 -8.12 -0.87 12.87
CA TYR A 220 -8.73 -0.75 11.54
C TYR A 220 -9.45 -2.02 11.09
N ASP A 221 -9.80 -2.91 12.04
CA ASP A 221 -10.49 -4.17 11.78
C ASP A 221 -9.81 -5.05 10.69
N CYS A 222 -8.49 -4.93 10.56
CA CYS A 222 -7.67 -5.70 9.64
C CYS A 222 -7.11 -6.97 10.33
N PRO A 223 -6.85 -8.07 9.59
CA PRO A 223 -6.42 -9.31 10.20
C PRO A 223 -5.01 -9.22 10.81
N THR A 224 -4.90 -9.52 12.10
CA THR A 224 -3.62 -9.47 12.82
C THR A 224 -2.71 -10.64 12.47
N GLU A 225 -3.25 -11.78 12.05
CA GLU A 225 -2.44 -12.95 11.68
C GLU A 225 -1.75 -12.71 10.33
N PRO A 226 -0.41 -12.77 10.23
CA PRO A 226 0.33 -12.43 9.00
C PRO A 226 -0.05 -13.26 7.77
N ASP A 227 -0.47 -14.51 7.98
CA ASP A 227 -0.85 -15.49 6.96
C ASP A 227 -2.35 -15.49 6.62
N SER A 228 -3.14 -14.60 7.22
CA SER A 228 -4.56 -14.48 6.93
C SER A 228 -4.84 -14.25 5.44
N ASP A 229 -5.83 -14.97 4.92
CA ASP A 229 -6.26 -14.92 3.53
C ASP A 229 -7.34 -13.87 3.25
N ILE A 230 -7.80 -13.15 4.28
CA ILE A 230 -8.89 -12.18 4.19
C ILE A 230 -8.49 -11.02 3.28
N ASP A 231 -9.32 -10.75 2.27
CA ASP A 231 -9.19 -9.59 1.40
C ASP A 231 -9.86 -8.38 2.05
N THR A 232 -9.06 -7.39 2.47
CA THR A 232 -9.53 -6.17 3.12
C THR A 232 -9.83 -5.04 2.12
N ARG A 233 -9.64 -5.27 0.81
CA ARG A 233 -9.98 -4.26 -0.20
C ARG A 233 -11.47 -3.93 -0.10
N PRO A 234 -11.83 -2.63 -0.20
CA PRO A 234 -13.22 -2.26 -0.14
C PRO A 234 -13.99 -2.87 -1.31
N SER A 235 -15.16 -3.42 -1.01
CA SER A 235 -16.12 -3.81 -2.04
C SER A 235 -16.62 -2.53 -2.73
N PHE A 236 -16.17 -2.32 -3.95
CA PHE A 236 -16.57 -1.20 -4.78
C PHE A 236 -16.79 -1.71 -6.20
N ASP A 237 -17.97 -1.45 -6.75
CA ASP A 237 -18.27 -1.70 -8.14
C ASP A 237 -18.38 -0.35 -8.88
N PRO A 238 -17.38 0.03 -9.69
CA PRO A 238 -17.43 1.28 -10.45
C PRO A 238 -18.55 1.31 -11.49
N TYR A 239 -19.19 0.18 -11.79
CA TYR A 239 -20.26 0.04 -12.78
C TYR A 239 -21.64 -0.19 -12.17
N ALA A 240 -21.75 -0.30 -10.85
CA ALA A 240 -23.03 -0.35 -10.15
C ALA A 240 -23.66 1.06 -10.15
N MET A 241 -24.31 1.42 -11.25
CA MET A 241 -25.21 2.58 -11.32
C MET A 241 -26.60 2.24 -10.78
#